data_AF-A0A2A2HZC4-F1
#
_entry.id   AF-A0A2A2HZC4-F1
#
_cell.length_a   1.000
_cell.length_b   1.000
_cell.length_c   1.000
_cell.angle_alpha   90.00
_cell.angle_beta   90.00
_cell.angle_gamma   90.00
#
_symmetry.space_group_name_H-M   'P 1'
#
loop_
_entity.id
_entity.type
_entity.pdbx_description
1 polymer ?
#
loop_
_entity_poly.entity_id
_entity_poly.type
_entity_poly.pdbx_seq_one_letter_code
_entity_poly.pdbx_strand_id
1 'polypeptide(L)'
;MSTPLQGTVLEACIQTKDQYIVFLTDDILNEDFLNIHLLNTNFEKIDSVTIGSAYSTGSFRNLSIDRNDQITFSFFNNKTWSIRVLEKPKIKVPFLSGPSGVNWGVNLFHHLDIDTTLDSA
;
A
#
# COMPACT_ATOMS: atom_id res chain seq x y z
N MET A 1 2.98 -23.58 3.84
CA MET A 1 1.86 -22.94 4.57
C MET A 1 1.82 -21.49 4.12
N SER A 2 0.68 -20.99 3.66
CA SER A 2 0.53 -19.58 3.27
C SER A 2 0.48 -18.69 4.51
N THR A 3 1.20 -17.56 4.47
CA THR A 3 1.17 -16.58 5.56
C THR A 3 -0.09 -15.73 5.44
N PRO A 4 -0.89 -15.55 6.52
CA PRO A 4 -2.03 -14.66 6.48
C PRO A 4 -1.62 -13.21 6.16
N LEU A 5 -2.48 -12.51 5.44
CA LEU A 5 -2.36 -11.07 5.20
C LEU A 5 -2.90 -10.30 6.41
N GLN A 6 -2.36 -9.10 6.64
CA GLN A 6 -2.84 -8.22 7.69
C GLN A 6 -3.98 -7.37 7.12
N GLY A 7 -5.06 -7.21 7.89
CA GLY A 7 -6.23 -6.46 7.48
C GLY A 7 -7.52 -7.28 7.52
N THR A 8 -8.64 -6.58 7.56
CA THR A 8 -9.97 -7.14 7.79
C THR A 8 -10.86 -7.00 6.55
N VAL A 9 -10.92 -5.81 5.97
CA VAL A 9 -11.82 -5.48 4.84
C VAL A 9 -11.00 -5.36 3.55
N LEU A 10 -11.41 -6.09 2.51
CA LEU A 10 -10.81 -6.01 1.17
C LEU A 10 -11.35 -4.79 0.41
N GLU A 11 -10.52 -3.77 0.28
CA GLU A 11 -10.84 -2.54 -0.46
C GLU A 11 -10.66 -2.73 -1.97
N ALA A 12 -9.57 -3.38 -2.37
CA ALA A 12 -9.27 -3.65 -3.77
C ALA A 12 -8.28 -4.80 -3.93
N CYS A 13 -8.37 -5.49 -5.06
CA CYS A 13 -7.36 -6.42 -5.55
C CYS A 13 -7.14 -6.14 -7.03
N ILE A 14 -5.89 -5.84 -7.40
CA ILE A 14 -5.51 -5.45 -8.75
C ILE A 14 -4.46 -6.44 -9.24
N GLN A 15 -4.67 -7.00 -10.42
CA GLN A 15 -3.65 -7.79 -11.09
C GLN A 15 -2.69 -6.87 -11.84
N THR A 16 -1.39 -7.01 -11.57
CA THR A 16 -0.31 -6.28 -12.26
C THR A 16 0.64 -7.30 -12.89
N LYS A 17 0.58 -7.46 -14.21
CA LYS A 17 1.31 -8.52 -14.94
C LYS A 17 1.04 -9.91 -14.31
N ASP A 18 2.04 -10.50 -13.65
CA ASP A 18 2.00 -11.81 -13.01
C ASP A 18 1.94 -11.74 -11.47
N GLN A 19 1.44 -10.63 -10.93
CA GLN A 19 1.35 -10.38 -9.50
C GLN A 19 0.00 -9.77 -9.14
N TYR A 20 -0.35 -9.82 -7.86
CA TYR A 20 -1.54 -9.19 -7.32
C TYR A 20 -1.16 -8.20 -6.24
N ILE A 21 -1.69 -6.99 -6.32
CA ILE A 21 -1.61 -6.02 -5.23
C ILE A 21 -2.97 -5.93 -4.55
N VAL A 22 -2.95 -6.14 -3.23
CA VAL A 22 -4.13 -6.28 -2.39
C VAL A 22 -4.14 -5.18 -1.36
N PHE A 23 -5.27 -4.49 -1.23
CA PHE A 23 -5.51 -3.37 -0.33
C PHE A 23 -6.50 -3.82 0.75
N LEU A 24 -6.07 -3.77 2.01
CA LEU A 24 -6.88 -4.17 3.16
C LEU A 24 -6.91 -3.07 4.22
N THR A 25 -8.07 -2.81 4.80
CA THR A 25 -8.25 -1.93 5.97
C THR A 25 -8.59 -2.74 7.23
N ASP A 26 -8.29 -2.22 8.41
CA ASP A 26 -8.44 -2.96 9.68
C ASP A 26 -9.86 -2.88 10.28
N ASP A 27 -10.77 -2.07 9.72
CA ASP A 27 -12.14 -1.82 10.22
C ASP A 27 -12.18 -1.29 11.67
N ILE A 28 -11.24 -0.38 11.99
CA ILE A 28 -11.11 0.24 13.32
C ILE A 28 -11.60 1.69 13.26
N LEU A 29 -12.59 2.01 14.10
CA LEU A 29 -13.15 3.36 14.16
C LEU A 29 -12.09 4.40 14.56
N ASN A 30 -11.85 5.39 13.70
CA ASN A 30 -10.86 6.48 13.85
C ASN A 30 -9.38 6.07 13.72
N GLU A 31 -9.10 4.83 13.34
CA GLU A 31 -7.75 4.36 13.01
C GLU A 31 -7.79 3.66 11.66
N ASP A 32 -7.59 4.44 10.60
CA ASP A 32 -7.58 3.89 9.25
C ASP A 32 -6.14 3.59 8.84
N PHE A 33 -5.73 2.34 9.07
CA PHE A 33 -4.53 1.77 8.45
C PHE A 33 -4.92 1.04 7.17
N LEU A 34 -4.18 1.32 6.10
CA LEU A 34 -4.26 0.62 4.82
C LEU A 34 -3.04 -0.29 4.68
N ASN A 35 -3.29 -1.59 4.77
CA ASN A 35 -2.31 -2.64 4.56
C ASN A 35 -2.29 -3.00 3.07
N ILE A 36 -1.12 -2.85 2.45
CA ILE A 36 -0.92 -3.13 1.04
C ILE A 36 0.03 -4.32 0.93
N HIS A 37 -0.41 -5.37 0.23
CA HIS A 37 0.36 -6.59 0.04
C HIS A 37 0.57 -6.86 -1.44
N LEU A 38 1.80 -7.24 -1.80
CA LEU A 38 2.12 -7.77 -3.12
C LEU A 38 2.19 -9.28 -3.03
N LEU A 39 1.47 -9.98 -3.91
CA LEU A 39 1.42 -11.44 -3.97
C LEU A 39 1.92 -11.94 -5.33
N ASN A 40 2.54 -13.13 -5.34
CA ASN A 40 2.82 -13.85 -6.58
C ASN A 40 1.57 -14.53 -7.15
N THR A 41 1.69 -15.18 -8.30
CA THR A 41 0.59 -15.94 -8.94
C THR A 41 0.04 -17.09 -8.11
N ASN A 42 0.78 -17.57 -7.11
CA ASN A 42 0.35 -18.60 -6.16
C ASN A 42 -0.27 -18.02 -4.88
N PHE A 43 -0.54 -16.70 -4.85
CA PHE A 43 -1.05 -15.96 -3.69
C PHE A 43 -0.10 -15.96 -2.48
N GLU A 44 1.19 -16.18 -2.70
CA GLU A 44 2.19 -16.05 -1.65
C GLU A 44 2.65 -14.60 -1.54
N LYS A 45 2.76 -14.11 -0.30
CA LYS A 45 3.15 -12.73 0.00
C LYS A 45 4.61 -12.48 -0.35
N ILE A 46 4.85 -11.60 -1.31
CA ILE A 46 6.17 -11.12 -1.74
C ILE A 46 6.59 -9.91 -0.91
N ASP A 47 5.67 -8.96 -0.72
CA ASP A 47 5.97 -7.68 -0.09
C ASP A 47 4.77 -7.15 0.70
N SER A 48 5.01 -6.23 1.63
CA SER A 48 3.98 -5.59 2.43
C SER A 48 4.42 -4.22 2.91
N VAL A 49 3.44 -3.32 3.00
CA VAL A 49 3.63 -1.98 3.54
C VAL A 49 2.31 -1.48 4.09
N THR A 50 2.36 -0.75 5.21
CA THR A 50 1.19 -0.14 5.82
C THR A 50 1.26 1.37 5.64
N ILE A 51 0.14 1.98 5.24
CA ILE A 51 -0.06 3.42 5.18
C ILE A 51 -1.07 3.81 6.24
N GLY A 52 -0.74 4.78 7.09
CA GLY A 52 -1.67 5.34 8.06
C GLY A 52 -0.96 6.07 9.18
N SER A 53 -1.75 6.66 10.08
CA SER A 53 -1.26 7.24 11.31
C SER A 53 -2.29 7.13 12.40
N ALA A 54 -1.84 7.06 13.66
CA ALA A 54 -2.76 7.12 14.78
C ALA A 54 -3.55 8.44 14.74
N TYR A 55 -4.83 8.36 15.10
CA TYR A 55 -5.75 9.52 15.14
C TYR A 55 -6.00 10.21 13.79
N SER A 56 -5.69 9.57 12.65
CA SER A 56 -6.11 10.05 11.34
C SER A 56 -7.26 9.21 10.80
N THR A 57 -8.31 9.89 10.33
CA THR A 57 -9.36 9.27 9.53
C THR A 57 -8.95 9.26 8.06
N GLY A 58 -9.07 8.10 7.44
CA GLY A 58 -8.75 7.83 6.06
C GLY A 58 -9.90 7.06 5.41
N SER A 59 -10.16 7.32 4.13
CA SER A 59 -11.13 6.53 3.38
C SER A 59 -10.51 6.17 2.04
N PHE A 60 -10.42 4.88 1.75
CA PHE A 60 -9.90 4.40 0.49
C PHE A 60 -10.87 4.75 -0.63
N ARG A 61 -10.43 5.59 -1.57
CA ARG A 61 -11.28 6.13 -2.65
C ARG A 61 -10.44 6.56 -3.85
N ASN A 62 -11.12 6.89 -4.94
CA ASN A 62 -10.49 7.43 -6.16
C ASN A 62 -9.38 6.53 -6.73
N LEU A 63 -9.54 5.21 -6.62
CA LEU A 63 -8.60 4.26 -7.19
C LEU A 63 -8.53 4.43 -8.71
N SER A 64 -7.31 4.60 -9.22
CA SER A 64 -7.02 4.70 -10.65
C SER A 64 -5.71 3.99 -10.98
N ILE A 65 -5.59 3.56 -12.23
CA ILE A 65 -4.38 2.94 -12.76
C ILE A 65 -4.04 3.67 -14.05
N ASP A 66 -2.81 4.19 -14.16
CA ASP A 66 -2.35 4.89 -15.35
C ASP A 66 -1.73 3.94 -16.39
N ARG A 67 -1.29 4.49 -17.53
CA ARG A 67 -0.68 3.70 -18.61
C ARG A 67 0.71 3.14 -18.27
N ASN A 68 1.32 3.58 -17.18
CA ASN A 68 2.65 3.18 -16.73
C ASN A 68 2.56 2.21 -15.53
N ASP A 69 1.40 1.57 -15.34
CA ASP A 69 1.10 0.70 -14.20
C ASP A 69 1.24 1.40 -12.83
N GLN A 70 1.15 2.73 -12.80
CA GLN A 70 1.09 3.47 -11.54
C GLN A 70 -0.34 3.42 -11.01
N ILE A 71 -0.48 2.93 -9.79
CA ILE A 71 -1.75 2.88 -9.08
C ILE A 71 -1.84 4.11 -8.18
N THR A 72 -2.93 4.87 -8.29
CA THR A 72 -3.18 6.03 -7.45
C THR A 72 -4.51 5.90 -6.71
N PHE A 73 -4.58 6.49 -5.52
CA PHE A 73 -5.79 6.51 -4.70
C PHE A 73 -5.69 7.63 -3.66
N SER A 74 -6.83 8.02 -3.11
CA SER A 74 -6.88 8.87 -1.91
C SER A 74 -7.13 8.01 -0.69
N PHE A 75 -6.51 8.37 0.44
CA PHE A 75 -6.74 7.69 1.72
C PHE A 75 -6.94 8.70 2.86
N PHE A 76 -5.87 9.07 3.59
CA PHE A 76 -5.91 10.07 4.66
C PHE A 76 -5.16 11.37 4.31
N ASN A 77 -5.43 12.43 5.07
CA ASN A 77 -4.75 13.74 4.99
C ASN A 77 -4.81 14.47 3.63
N ASN A 78 -5.88 14.31 2.84
CA ASN A 78 -6.03 14.96 1.52
C ASN A 78 -4.79 14.79 0.62
N LYS A 79 -4.28 13.57 0.64
CA LYS A 79 -3.14 13.15 -0.15
C LYS A 79 -3.60 12.16 -1.20
N THR A 80 -3.11 12.36 -2.41
CA THR A 80 -3.07 11.31 -3.42
C THR A 80 -1.82 10.47 -3.17
N TRP A 81 -2.04 9.18 -2.97
CA TRP A 81 -1.00 8.17 -2.83
C TRP A 81 -0.74 7.56 -4.20
N SER A 82 0.51 7.22 -4.47
CA SER A 82 0.89 6.50 -5.67
C SER A 82 1.74 5.29 -5.31
N ILE A 83 1.49 4.17 -6.00
CA ILE A 83 2.20 2.91 -5.82
C ILE A 83 2.68 2.41 -7.16
N ARG A 84 3.90 1.89 -7.18
CA ARG A 84 4.46 1.13 -8.29
C ARG A 84 5.02 -0.19 -7.80
N VAL A 85 4.87 -1.20 -8.64
CA VAL A 85 5.53 -2.50 -8.47
C VAL A 85 6.84 -2.46 -9.25
N LEU A 86 7.95 -2.64 -8.52
CA LEU A 86 9.31 -2.62 -9.06
C LEU A 86 9.71 -4.04 -9.50
N GLU A 87 10.35 -4.15 -10.65
CA GLU A 87 10.90 -5.43 -11.13
C GLU A 87 12.02 -5.96 -10.22
N LYS A 88 12.79 -5.06 -9.59
CA LYS A 88 13.85 -5.38 -8.63
C LYS A 88 13.56 -4.69 -7.30
N PRO A 89 13.79 -5.37 -6.17
CA PRO A 89 13.52 -4.77 -4.88
C PRO A 89 14.53 -3.64 -4.60
N LYS A 90 14.08 -2.62 -3.88
CA LYS A 90 14.94 -1.57 -3.31
C LYS A 90 15.04 -1.76 -1.81
N ILE A 91 16.15 -1.27 -1.23
CA ILE A 91 16.29 -1.22 0.21
C ILE A 91 15.40 -0.10 0.75
N LYS A 92 14.51 -0.40 1.70
CA LYS A 92 13.72 0.57 2.46
C LYS A 92 13.99 0.36 3.94
N VAL A 93 14.38 1.42 4.62
CA VAL A 93 14.58 1.42 6.07
C VAL A 93 13.24 1.73 6.75
N PRO A 94 12.86 1.00 7.81
CA PRO A 94 11.60 1.23 8.51
C PRO A 94 11.49 2.68 8.98
N PHE A 95 10.32 3.29 8.79
CA PHE A 95 9.96 4.68 9.17
C PHE A 95 10.78 5.82 8.54
N LEU A 96 11.93 5.54 7.91
CA LEU A 96 12.79 6.56 7.28
C LEU A 96 12.61 6.65 5.77
N SER A 97 12.11 5.58 5.14
CA SER A 97 11.93 5.53 3.70
C SER A 97 10.49 5.87 3.30
N GLY A 98 10.33 6.78 2.34
CA GLY A 98 9.02 7.16 1.80
C GLY A 98 8.31 8.28 2.55
N PRO A 99 7.08 8.63 2.14
CA PRO A 99 6.32 9.71 2.77
C PRO A 99 5.94 9.45 4.24
N SER A 100 5.65 10.53 4.97
CA SER A 100 5.08 10.44 6.31
C SER A 100 3.78 9.62 6.31
N GLY A 101 3.71 8.63 7.20
CA GLY A 101 2.61 7.67 7.30
C GLY A 101 2.91 6.30 6.68
N VAL A 102 4.07 6.12 6.03
CA VAL A 102 4.48 4.82 5.48
C VAL A 102 5.28 4.02 6.51
N ASN A 103 4.90 2.76 6.72
CA ASN A 103 5.61 1.79 7.53
C ASN A 103 5.92 0.54 6.71
N TRP A 104 7.21 0.30 6.44
CA TRP A 104 7.72 -0.84 5.68
C TRP A 104 7.87 -2.13 6.51
N GLY A 105 7.56 -2.09 7.82
CA GLY A 105 7.77 -3.23 8.71
C GLY A 105 9.25 -3.53 8.92
N VAL A 106 9.60 -4.79 9.17
CA VAL A 106 11.01 -5.22 9.43
C VAL A 106 11.74 -5.72 8.19
N ASN A 107 11.02 -5.92 7.07
CA ASN A 107 11.65 -6.30 5.81
C ASN A 107 12.51 -5.13 5.30
N LEU A 108 13.61 -5.44 4.62
CA LEU A 108 14.48 -4.42 4.04
C LEU A 108 14.32 -4.33 2.52
N PHE A 109 13.93 -5.40 1.84
CA PHE A 109 13.88 -5.47 0.39
C PHE A 109 12.44 -5.39 -0.10
N HIS A 110 12.08 -4.25 -0.68
CA HIS A 110 10.71 -3.97 -1.09
C HIS A 110 10.61 -3.82 -2.60
N HIS A 111 9.65 -4.54 -3.17
CA HIS A 111 9.20 -4.40 -4.54
C HIS A 111 8.16 -3.30 -4.70
N LEU A 112 7.54 -2.84 -3.61
CA LEU A 112 6.64 -1.69 -3.64
C LEU A 112 7.43 -0.38 -3.51
N ASP A 113 7.07 0.60 -4.33
CA ASP A 113 7.52 1.98 -4.21
C ASP A 113 6.30 2.87 -3.97
N ILE A 114 6.33 3.64 -2.88
CA ILE A 114 5.23 4.52 -2.46
C ILE A 114 5.70 5.96 -2.49
N ASP A 115 4.87 6.81 -3.09
CA ASP A 115 5.02 8.26 -3.04
C ASP A 115 3.67 8.93 -2.80
N THR A 116 3.69 10.23 -2.50
CA THR A 116 2.47 11.01 -2.30
C THR A 116 2.60 12.43 -2.84
N THR A 117 1.48 12.96 -3.31
CA THR A 117 1.31 14.37 -3.65
C THR A 117 0.18 14.95 -2.81
N LEU A 118 0.36 16.20 -2.36
CA LEU A 118 -0.72 16.97 -1.74
C LEU A 118 -1.78 17.28 -2.80
N ASP A 119 -3.05 17.05 -2.48
CA ASP A 119 -4.14 17.49 -3.34
C ASP A 119 -4.17 19.04 -3.31
N SER A 120 -4.25 19.66 -4.47
CA SER A 120 -4.42 21.13 -4.55
C SER A 120 -5.81 21.49 -4.02
N ALA A 121 -5.85 22.39 -3.03
CA ALA A 121 -7.08 22.90 -2.43
C ALA A 121 -7.93 23.71 -3.41
#